data_AF-A0A0Q4ZRM7-F1
#
_entry.id   AF-A0A0Q4ZRM7-F1
#
_cell.length_a   1.000
_cell.length_b   1.000
_cell.length_c   1.000
_cell.angle_alpha   90.00
_cell.angle_beta   90.00
_cell.angle_gamma   90.00
#
_symmetry.space_group_name_H-M   'P 1'
#
loop_
_entity.id
_entity.type
_entity.pdbx_description
1 polymer ?
#
loop_
_entity_poly.entity_id
_entity_poly.type
_entity_poly.pdbx_seq_one_letter_code
_entity_poly.pdbx_strand_id
1 'polypeptide(L)' 'MTARRTAFRPEPGPAPARAPYLVRFDPVAVLETRDAWVRVRYRGEKAPVIGWLPAADLAVVTP' A
#
# COMPACT_ATOMS: atom_id res chain seq x y z
N MET A 1 -8.48 0.07 -2.19
CA MET A 1 -8.07 -1.29 -1.74
C MET A 1 -6.88 -1.73 -2.59
N THR A 2 -6.10 -2.72 -2.17
CA THR A 2 -5.00 -3.27 -2.98
C THR A 2 -5.53 -4.15 -4.12
N ALA A 3 -5.08 -3.92 -5.34
CA ALA A 3 -5.48 -4.67 -6.54
C ALA A 3 -4.71 -5.98 -6.71
N ARG A 4 -3.52 -6.07 -6.12
CA ARG A 4 -2.64 -7.25 -6.14
C ARG A 4 -1.76 -7.28 -4.90
N ARG A 5 -1.06 -8.40 -4.69
CA ARG A 5 -0.08 -8.53 -3.61
C ARG A 5 1.02 -7.49 -3.80
N THR A 6 1.28 -6.68 -2.76
CA THR A 6 2.30 -5.64 -2.80
C THR A 6 2.93 -5.45 -1.43
N ALA A 7 4.24 -5.21 -1.41
CA ALA A 7 5.00 -5.04 -0.18
C ALA A 7 5.01 -3.56 0.26
N PHE A 8 4.83 -3.31 1.54
CA PHE A 8 5.06 -2.00 2.12
C PHE A 8 6.52 -1.61 1.99
N ARG A 9 6.75 -0.37 1.56
CA ARG A 9 8.09 0.19 1.47
C ARG A 9 8.22 1.39 2.40
N PRO A 10 9.37 1.56 3.06
CA PRO A 10 9.63 2.76 3.84
C PRO A 10 9.72 4.00 2.94
N GLU A 11 10.18 3.81 1.69
CA GLU A 11 10.43 4.87 0.71
C GLU A 11 10.04 4.39 -0.71
N PRO A 12 9.74 5.30 -1.65
CA PRO A 12 9.55 4.97 -3.07
C PRO A 12 10.79 4.26 -3.64
N GLY A 13 10.65 3.01 -4.10
CA GLY A 13 11.80 2.26 -4.62
C GLY A 13 11.66 0.74 -4.57
N PRO A 14 12.78 0.00 -4.64
CA PRO A 14 12.76 -1.46 -4.54
C PRO A 14 12.23 -1.90 -3.18
N ALA A 15 11.46 -2.99 -3.16
CA ALA A 15 10.95 -3.54 -1.91
C ALA A 15 12.10 -4.14 -1.08
N PRO A 16 12.19 -3.87 0.22
CA PRO A 16 13.18 -4.50 1.07
C PRO A 16 12.92 -6.00 1.17
N ALA A 17 13.98 -6.79 1.38
CA ALA A 17 13.90 -8.26 1.43
C ALA A 17 12.93 -8.79 2.51
N ARG A 18 12.72 -8.01 3.58
CA ARG A 18 11.71 -8.27 4.61
C ARG A 18 10.84 -7.04 4.77
N ALA A 19 9.66 -7.08 4.18
CA ALA A 19 8.63 -6.07 4.36
C ALA A 19 7.27 -6.72 4.64
N PRO A 20 6.44 -6.09 5.48
CA PRO A 20 5.02 -6.42 5.53
C PRO A 20 4.44 -6.30 4.12
N TYR A 21 3.56 -7.20 3.73
CA TYR A 21 2.88 -7.12 2.45
C TYR A 21 1.37 -7.16 2.65
N LEU A 22 0.68 -6.53 1.72
CA LEU A 22 -0.76 -6.63 1.57
C LEU A 22 -1.07 -7.60 0.44
N VAL A 23 -2.18 -8.30 0.58
CA VAL A 23 -2.76 -9.14 -0.47
C VAL A 23 -3.88 -8.37 -1.17
N ARG A 24 -4.47 -8.97 -2.20
CA ARG A 24 -5.57 -8.36 -2.94
C ARG A 24 -6.77 -8.11 -2.01
N PHE A 25 -7.44 -6.97 -2.23
CA PHE A 25 -8.62 -6.48 -1.49
C PHE A 25 -8.37 -6.02 -0.05
N ASP A 26 -7.12 -5.93 0.40
CA ASP A 26 -6.82 -5.35 1.69
C ASP A 26 -7.24 -3.87 1.75
N PRO A 27 -7.95 -3.45 2.81
CA PRO A 27 -8.38 -2.07 2.97
C PRO A 27 -7.19 -1.19 3.36
N VAL A 28 -7.01 -0.12 2.59
CA VAL A 28 -5.97 0.88 2.82
C VAL A 28 -6.55 2.28 2.69
N ALA A 29 -6.12 3.20 3.56
CA ALA A 29 -6.35 4.62 3.41
C ALA A 29 -5.15 5.26 2.69
N VAL A 30 -5.42 6.05 1.66
CA VAL A 30 -4.40 6.88 1.02
C VAL A 30 -4.07 8.06 1.92
N LEU A 31 -2.78 8.26 2.21
CA LEU A 31 -2.28 9.38 2.99
C LEU A 31 -1.63 10.44 2.09
N GLU A 32 -0.85 10.00 1.11
CA GLU A 32 -0.08 10.88 0.24
C GLU A 32 0.12 10.19 -1.12
N THR A 33 0.16 10.97 -2.19
CA THR A 33 0.45 10.48 -3.54
C THR A 33 1.63 11.27 -4.10
N ARG A 34 2.62 10.57 -4.66
CA ARG A 34 3.80 11.13 -5.34
C ARG A 34 4.08 10.34 -6.61
N ASP A 35 3.86 10.95 -7.76
CA ASP A 35 4.08 10.33 -9.07
C ASP A 35 3.44 8.94 -9.18
N ALA A 36 4.25 7.89 -9.34
CA ALA A 36 3.82 6.50 -9.43
C ALA A 36 3.67 5.79 -8.07
N TRP A 37 3.76 6.52 -6.97
CA TRP A 37 3.79 5.99 -5.61
C TRP A 37 2.70 6.61 -4.73
N VAL A 38 2.13 5.79 -3.86
CA VAL A 38 1.09 6.20 -2.93
C VAL A 38 1.49 5.72 -1.55
N ARG A 39 1.60 6.65 -0.62
CA ARG A 39 1.73 6.36 0.80
C ARG A 39 0.36 6.00 1.33
N VAL A 40 0.25 4.79 1.86
CA VAL A 40 -1.02 4.31 2.42
C VAL A 40 -0.85 3.87 3.87
N ARG A 41 -1.96 3.86 4.58
CA ARG A 41 -2.13 3.24 5.89
C ARG A 41 -3.06 2.04 5.75
N TYR A 42 -2.57 0.86 6.14
CA TYR A 42 -3.41 -0.33 6.25
C TYR A 42 -4.49 -0.12 7.34
N ARG A 43 -5.74 -0.48 7.00
CA ARG A 43 -6.92 -0.35 7.89
C ARG A 43 -7.49 -1.68 8.36
N GLY A 44 -6.83 -2.81 8.12
CA GLY A 44 -7.33 -4.09 8.61
C GLY A 44 -7.14 -4.26 10.12
N GLU A 45 -7.52 -5.43 10.63
CA GLU A 45 -7.59 -5.72 12.07
C GLU A 45 -6.22 -5.79 12.79
N LYS A 46 -5.13 -5.90 12.03
CA LYS A 46 -3.77 -5.93 12.57
C LYS A 46 -3.26 -4.51 12.84
N ALA A 47 -2.13 -4.42 13.55
CA ALA A 47 -1.44 -3.17 13.83
C ALA A 47 -1.35 -2.27 12.58
N PRO A 48 -1.63 -0.96 12.71
CA PRO A 48 -1.65 -0.05 11.57
C PRO A 48 -0.25 0.04 10.95
N VAL A 49 -0.10 -0.48 9.73
CA VAL A 49 1.14 -0.39 8.96
C VAL A 49 1.02 0.78 7.99
N ILE A 50 2.04 1.63 7.95
CA ILE A 50 2.15 2.75 7.02
C ILE A 50 3.34 2.51 6.10
N GLY A 51 3.17 2.79 4.81
CA GLY A 51 4.29 2.80 3.87
C GLY A 51 3.86 3.07 2.44
N TRP A 52 4.83 3.06 1.54
CA TRP A 52 4.67 3.35 0.12
C TRP A 52 4.35 2.10 -0.66
N LEU A 53 3.34 2.23 -1.53
CA LEU A 53 2.93 1.23 -2.50
C LEU A 53 2.93 1.86 -3.90
N PRO A 54 3.17 1.08 -4.97
CA PRO A 54 3.01 1.57 -6.34
C PRO A 54 1.54 1.92 -6.58
N ALA A 55 1.27 3.05 -7.22
CA ALA A 55 -0.09 3.48 -7.56
C ALA A 55 -0.81 2.42 -8.42
N ALA A 56 -0.08 1.78 -9.34
CA ALA A 56 -0.59 0.69 -10.19
C ALA A 56 -1.01 -0.57 -9.41
N ASP A 57 -0.60 -0.73 -8.15
CA ASP A 57 -0.99 -1.85 -7.29
C ASP A 57 -2.26 -1.54 -6.48
N LEU A 58 -2.78 -0.31 -6.56
CA LEU A 58 -3.97 0.14 -5.86
C LEU A 58 -5.16 0.21 -6.81
N ALA A 59 -6.29 -0.30 -6.34
CA ALA A 59 -7.59 -0.05 -6.95
C ALA A 59 -8.30 1.01 -6.12
N VAL A 60 -8.61 2.14 -6.73
CA VAL A 60 -9.50 3.13 -6.14
C VAL A 60 -10.92 2.58 -6.28
N VAL A 61 -11.58 2.37 -5.15
CA VAL A 61 -13.01 2.07 -5.11
C VAL A 61 -13.67 3.39 -4.77
N THR A 62 -14.19 4.08 -5.78
CA THR A 62 -15.13 5.18 -5.59
C THR A 62 -16.48 4.57 -5.18
N PRO A 63 -17.13 5.10 -4.12
CA PRO A 63 -18.44 4.63 -3.69
C PRO A 63 -19.54 4.90 -4.73
#